data_AF-K5E7P9-F1
#
_entry.id   AF-K5E7P9-F1
#
_cell.length_a   1.000
_cell.length_b   1.000
_cell.length_c   1.000
_cell.angle_alpha   90.00
_cell.angle_beta   90.00
_cell.angle_gamma   90.00
#
_symmetry.space_group_name_H-M   'P 1'
#
loop_
_entity.id
_entity.type
_entity.pdbx_description
1 polymer ?
#
loop_
_entity_poly.entity_id
_entity_poly.type
_entity_poly.pdbx_seq_one_letter_code
_entity_poly.pdbx_strand_id
1 'polypeptide(L)'
;MHLSEKVHNYTRLGLAPPIQCFDGVETILAENFRISEWLGHDYMPEAAPVIHDIFNLIRHGSHPDDRPRLRRETDSRTNLPFWSLPMG
;
A
#
# COMPACT_ATOMS: atom_id res chain seq x y z
N MET A 1 2.25 -14.79 10.34
CA MET A 1 0.94 -14.95 9.65
C MET A 1 1.02 -16.11 8.66
N HIS A 2 0.71 -17.37 9.04
CA HIS A 2 0.87 -18.49 8.09
C HIS A 2 -0.25 -19.55 8.10
N LEU A 3 -1.12 -19.58 9.12
CA LEU A 3 -2.10 -20.67 9.24
C LEU A 3 -3.30 -20.50 8.30
N SER A 4 -3.89 -19.31 8.24
CA SER A 4 -5.04 -19.07 7.36
C SER A 4 -4.66 -19.06 5.86
N GLU A 5 -3.42 -18.69 5.51
CA GLU A 5 -2.91 -18.82 4.14
C GLU A 5 -2.83 -20.29 3.69
N LYS A 6 -2.33 -21.17 4.56
CA LYS A 6 -2.29 -22.63 4.30
C LYS A 6 -3.67 -23.27 4.16
N VAL A 7 -4.69 -22.72 4.81
CA VAL A 7 -6.05 -23.30 4.82
C VAL A 7 -6.87 -22.87 3.59
N HIS A 8 -6.69 -21.64 3.10
CA HIS A 8 -7.60 -21.10 2.10
C HIS A 8 -7.07 -21.11 0.66
N ASN A 9 -5.77 -21.31 0.42
CA ASN A 9 -5.18 -21.47 -0.93
C ASN A 9 -5.58 -20.38 -1.96
N TYR A 10 -6.01 -19.21 -1.49
CA TYR A 10 -6.29 -18.02 -2.30
C TYR A 10 -5.27 -16.95 -1.99
N THR A 11 -4.85 -16.19 -3.01
CA THR A 11 -4.05 -14.97 -2.81
C THR A 11 -4.82 -14.01 -1.92
N ARG A 12 -4.23 -13.62 -0.80
CA ARG A 12 -4.84 -12.60 0.07
C ARG A 12 -4.82 -11.25 -0.62
N LEU A 13 -5.94 -10.54 -0.52
CA LEU A 13 -6.02 -9.15 -0.96
C LEU A 13 -4.96 -8.33 -0.22
N GLY A 14 -4.17 -7.55 -0.96
CA GLY A 14 -3.11 -6.70 -0.39
C GLY A 14 -1.71 -7.31 -0.35
N LEU A 15 -1.52 -8.55 -0.81
CA LEU A 15 -0.18 -9.08 -1.12
C LEU A 15 0.20 -8.73 -2.56
N ALA A 16 1.36 -8.11 -2.75
CA ALA A 16 1.95 -7.83 -4.06
C ALA A 16 3.36 -8.48 -4.15
N PRO A 17 3.77 -8.98 -5.34
CA PRO A 17 3.00 -9.09 -6.59
C PRO A 17 2.02 -10.30 -6.61
N PRO A 18 0.93 -10.24 -7.41
CA PRO A 18 0.55 -9.14 -8.29
C PRO A 18 -0.15 -8.00 -7.53
N ILE A 19 0.00 -6.77 -8.01
CA ILE A 19 -0.80 -5.64 -7.53
C ILE A 19 -2.26 -5.85 -7.98
N GLN A 20 -3.22 -5.66 -7.07
CA GLN A 20 -4.64 -5.79 -7.38
C GLN A 20 -5.25 -4.40 -7.51
N CYS A 21 -5.48 -3.95 -8.75
CA CYS A 21 -6.18 -2.72 -9.07
C CYS A 21 -7.63 -3.01 -9.48
N PHE A 22 -8.56 -2.15 -9.06
CA PHE A 22 -9.97 -2.24 -9.39
C PHE A 22 -10.45 -0.88 -9.90
N ASP A 23 -11.38 -0.88 -10.85
CA ASP A 23 -11.96 0.35 -11.35
C ASP A 23 -12.72 1.08 -10.23
N GLY A 24 -12.57 2.40 -10.17
CA GLY A 24 -13.11 3.24 -9.09
C GLY A 24 -12.42 3.09 -7.73
N VAL A 25 -11.34 2.31 -7.61
CA VAL A 25 -10.56 2.16 -6.38
C VAL A 25 -9.17 2.74 -6.55
N GLU A 26 -8.82 3.68 -5.67
CA GLU A 26 -7.47 4.25 -5.63
C GLU A 26 -6.52 3.30 -4.89
N THR A 27 -5.71 2.53 -5.64
CA THR A 27 -4.74 1.58 -5.06
C THR A 27 -3.41 2.26 -4.75
N ILE A 28 -3.02 2.26 -3.47
CA ILE A 28 -1.69 2.69 -3.02
C ILE A 28 -0.82 1.47 -2.71
N LEU A 29 0.33 1.33 -3.38
CA LEU A 29 1.34 0.32 -3.09
C LEU A 29 2.26 0.82 -1.97
N ALA A 30 2.14 0.19 -0.82
CA ALA A 30 2.99 0.40 0.35
C ALA A 30 3.88 -0.83 0.57
N GLU A 31 5.13 -0.76 0.13
CA GLU A 31 6.10 -1.86 0.19
C GLU A 31 7.38 -1.49 0.97
N ASN A 32 8.17 -2.50 1.32
CA ASN A 32 9.47 -2.36 2.01
C ASN A 32 9.43 -1.84 3.46
N PHE A 33 8.27 -1.84 4.10
CA PHE A 33 8.17 -1.61 5.55
C PHE A 33 8.58 -2.88 6.30
N ARG A 34 9.66 -2.82 7.09
CA ARG A 34 10.02 -3.93 7.98
C ARG A 34 9.10 -3.89 9.20
N ILE A 35 8.09 -4.75 9.20
CA ILE A 35 7.31 -5.02 10.42
C ILE A 35 8.17 -5.97 11.26
N SER A 36 8.78 -5.48 12.35
CA SER A 36 9.54 -6.37 13.24
C SER A 36 8.60 -7.40 13.85
N GLU A 37 9.00 -8.68 13.83
CA GLU A 37 8.15 -9.79 14.30
C GLU A 37 7.98 -9.81 15.83
N TRP A 38 8.71 -8.96 16.55
CA TRP A 38 8.93 -9.13 17.98
C TRP A 38 8.27 -8.10 18.88
N LEU A 39 7.91 -6.90 18.41
CA LEU A 39 7.07 -5.96 19.17
C LEU A 39 6.57 -4.89 18.19
N GLY A 40 5.25 -4.82 17.96
CA GLY A 40 4.62 -3.95 16.96
C GLY A 40 4.68 -2.45 17.27
N HIS A 41 5.88 -1.89 17.42
CA HIS A 41 6.13 -0.46 17.65
C HIS A 41 7.28 0.08 16.80
N ASP A 42 8.17 -0.78 16.30
CA ASP A 42 9.27 -0.38 15.42
C ASP A 42 8.83 -0.09 13.99
N TYR A 43 7.54 -0.15 13.67
CA TYR A 43 7.06 0.20 12.31
C TYR A 43 6.82 1.70 12.16
N MET A 44 6.75 2.46 13.25
CA MET A 44 6.21 3.82 13.22
C MET A 44 7.11 4.80 12.45
N PRO A 45 8.45 4.79 12.63
CA PRO A 45 9.35 5.61 11.82
C PRO A 45 9.34 5.22 10.34
N GLU A 46 9.37 3.92 10.06
CA GLU A 46 9.42 3.33 8.72
C GLU A 46 8.12 3.61 7.97
N ALA A 47 6.97 3.49 8.65
CA ALA A 47 5.64 3.72 8.10
C ALA A 47 5.28 5.20 7.93
N ALA A 48 6.18 6.13 8.26
CA ALA A 48 5.90 7.56 8.14
C ALA A 48 5.32 7.98 6.77
N PRO A 49 5.80 7.47 5.61
CA PRO A 49 5.17 7.76 4.32
C PRO A 49 3.70 7.35 4.24
N VAL A 50 3.33 6.18 4.77
CA VAL A 50 1.94 5.68 4.81
C VAL A 50 1.09 6.55 5.72
N ILE A 51 1.59 6.86 6.92
CA ILE A 51 0.86 7.68 7.89
C ILE A 51 0.63 9.10 7.36
N HIS A 52 1.63 9.69 6.70
CA HIS A 52 1.46 10.99 6.04
C HIS A 52 0.45 10.94 4.90
N ASP A 53 0.43 9.87 4.11
CA ASP A 53 -0.55 9.70 3.03
C ASP A 53 -1.99 9.60 3.57
N ILE A 54 -2.20 8.75 4.58
CA ILE A 54 -3.49 8.61 5.28
C ILE A 54 -3.93 9.95 5.89
N PHE A 55 -3.02 10.69 6.52
CA PHE A 55 -3.32 12.02 7.06
C PHE A 55 -3.82 12.97 5.97
N ASN A 56 -3.14 13.05 4.82
CA ASN A 56 -3.56 13.91 3.72
C ASN A 56 -4.93 13.51 3.18
N LEU A 57 -5.17 12.20 3.00
CA LEU A 57 -6.46 11.68 2.56
C LEU A 57 -7.58 12.08 3.54
N ILE A 58 -7.42 11.80 4.84
CA ILE A 58 -8.45 12.09 5.84
C ILE A 58 -8.66 13.60 6.02
N ARG A 59 -7.57 14.37 6.07
CA ARG A 59 -7.62 15.80 6.40
C ARG A 59 -8.10 16.66 5.24
N HIS A 60 -7.75 16.29 4.01
CA HIS A 60 -7.95 17.11 2.82
C HIS A 60 -8.84 16.45 1.76
N GLY A 61 -9.08 15.14 1.81
CA GLY A 61 -9.84 14.43 0.78
C GLY A 61 -9.19 14.53 -0.60
N SER A 62 -7.88 14.80 -0.66
CA SER A 62 -7.13 15.06 -1.88
C SER A 62 -6.95 13.78 -2.70
N HIS A 63 -7.12 13.90 -4.02
CA HIS A 63 -6.83 12.82 -4.97
C HIS A 63 -5.36 12.38 -4.83
N PRO A 64 -5.01 11.08 -5.04
CA PRO A 64 -3.64 10.59 -4.94
C PRO A 64 -2.62 11.37 -5.78
N ASP A 65 -3.01 11.89 -6.93
CA ASP A 65 -2.13 12.72 -7.77
C ASP A 65 -1.75 14.07 -7.13
N ASP A 66 -2.56 14.54 -6.17
CA ASP A 66 -2.32 15.79 -5.44
C ASP A 66 -1.61 15.55 -4.09
N ARG A 67 -1.46 14.29 -3.67
CA ARG A 67 -0.86 13.93 -2.39
C ARG A 67 0.67 13.86 -2.51
N PRO A 68 1.42 14.53 -1.61
CA PRO A 68 2.88 14.52 -1.67
C PRO A 68 3.45 13.10 -1.59
N ARG A 69 4.59 12.88 -2.26
CA ARG A 69 5.38 11.65 -2.20
C ARG A 69 4.74 10.42 -2.87
N LEU A 70 3.55 10.51 -3.44
CA LEU A 70 3.02 9.45 -4.29
C LEU A 70 3.59 9.54 -5.70
N ARG A 71 3.95 8.39 -6.28
CA ARG A 71 4.30 8.27 -7.70
C ARG A 71 3.23 7.47 -8.41
N ARG A 72 2.58 8.08 -9.39
CA ARG A 72 1.62 7.41 -10.26
C ARG A 72 2.33 6.40 -11.15
N GLU A 73 1.81 5.18 -11.17
CA GLU A 73 2.27 4.05 -11.96
C GLU A 73 1.08 3.38 -12.66
N THR A 74 1.37 2.46 -13.57
CA THR A 74 0.35 1.72 -14.33
C THR A 74 0.54 0.23 -14.11
N ASP A 75 -0.50 -0.47 -13.68
CA ASP A 75 -0.47 -1.93 -13.60
C ASP A 75 -0.39 -2.52 -15.01
N SER A 76 0.66 -3.29 -15.29
CA SER A 76 0.88 -3.91 -16.59
C SER A 76 -0.16 -4.97 -16.97
N ARG A 77 -0.94 -5.48 -16.00
CA ARG A 77 -1.97 -6.49 -16.25
C ARG A 77 -3.34 -5.90 -16.55
N THR A 78 -3.77 -4.91 -15.75
CA THR A 78 -5.10 -4.31 -15.87
C THR A 78 -5.09 -2.98 -16.63
N ASN A 79 -3.92 -2.39 -16.84
CA ASN A 79 -3.73 -1.03 -17.37
C ASN A 79 -4.39 0.07 -16.51
N LEU A 80 -4.76 -0.26 -15.26
CA LEU A 80 -5.29 0.70 -14.29
C LEU A 80 -4.16 1.43 -13.58
N PRO A 81 -4.37 2.70 -13.19
CA PRO A 81 -3.38 3.43 -12.40
C PRO A 81 -3.30 2.87 -10.97
N PHE A 82 -2.11 2.95 -10.39
CA PHE A 82 -1.88 2.84 -8.95
C PHE A 82 -0.84 3.86 -8.54
N TRP A 83 -0.62 4.04 -7.23
CA TRP A 83 0.39 4.96 -6.73
C TRP A 83 1.34 4.26 -5.77
N SER A 84 2.63 4.43 -5.94
CA SER A 84 3.64 3.89 -5.02
C SER A 84 4.12 4.96 -4.05
N LEU A 85 4.36 4.56 -2.81
CA LEU A 85 5.11 5.37 -1.85
C LEU A 85 6.61 5.27 -2.15
N PRO A 86 7.39 6.34 -1.94
CA PRO A 86 8.82 6.31 -2.21
C PRO A 86 9.49 5.40 -1.18
N MET A 87 10.51 4.67 -1.64
CA MET A 87 11.45 4.02 -0.73
C MET A 87 12.22 5.09 0.04
N GLY A 88 12.32 4.92 1.36
CA GLY A 88 13.18 5.74 2.22
C GLY A 88 14.66 5.48 2.00
#